data_AF-A0A804JPQ5-F1
#
_entry.id   AF-A0A804JPQ5-F1
#
_cell.length_a   1.000
_cell.length_b   1.000
_cell.length_c   1.000
_cell.angle_alpha   90.00
_cell.angle_beta   90.00
_cell.angle_gamma   90.00
#
_symmetry.space_group_name_H-M   'P 1'
#
loop_
_entity.id
_entity.type
_entity.pdbx_description
1 polymer ?
#
loop_
_entity_poly.entity_id
_entity_poly.type
_entity_poly.pdbx_seq_one_letter_code
_entity_poly.pdbx_strand_id
1 'polypeptide(L)'
;MASGDFRLLRPLVHLLVPLFIHWIAEEMTVSVLVDVTTRALCPGQSSCAKAIYINGLQQTVVGIFKMVVLPILGQLADEYGRKPLLLITISTSIVPFAILAWDVSRAAVYIYFVLRTISYIISQGSILCISVAYAADVIEVSKRSTTFGWITGLFSVSHVLGNILARFLPEGWIFEVSIFLLVCATLYMKIFLIETVKVAPRQSENRSCSFIVLEVLQDRWNSMKDTIFVFSSSTTLKRISFISFYYELGMSGISSILLYYLKSAFGFNKNQFSEILLMVSFGSIFSQILVLPHINSLMGEKGVLCIALIASIAYGVLYGLAWAPWVPYLSASFGVIYVLVKPSTCAIISKAVISSDQGKAQGLIAAVQSVASLLSPVVMSPLTSLFISSDAPFDCKGFSILVASISLIISLGHASLLHSENSNKLPEHEPGQYGDETVEAPLLTQP
;
A
#
# COMPACT_ATOMS: atom_id res chain seq x y z
N MET A 1 4.30 27.70 11.58
CA MET A 1 3.41 26.75 10.88
C MET A 1 2.95 25.59 11.76
N ALA A 2 3.82 24.93 12.54
CA ALA A 2 3.46 23.73 13.32
C ALA A 2 2.32 23.86 14.36
N SER A 3 2.06 25.04 14.96
CA SER A 3 1.04 25.18 16.01
C SER A 3 -0.41 25.18 15.50
N GLY A 4 -0.63 25.48 14.21
CA GLY A 4 -1.95 25.43 13.57
C GLY A 4 -2.34 24.02 13.17
N ASP A 5 -1.37 23.22 12.71
CA ASP A 5 -1.61 21.87 12.18
C ASP A 5 -1.97 20.85 13.27
N PHE A 6 -1.41 20.97 14.48
CA PHE A 6 -1.80 20.07 15.58
C PHE A 6 -3.22 20.32 16.10
N ARG A 7 -3.74 21.55 16.00
CA ARG A 7 -5.14 21.83 16.36
C ARG A 7 -6.12 21.17 15.37
N LEU A 8 -5.70 20.99 14.13
CA LEU A 8 -6.45 20.30 13.07
C LEU A 8 -6.76 18.84 13.44
N LEU A 9 -5.80 18.17 14.09
CA LEU A 9 -5.85 16.75 14.40
C LEU A 9 -6.54 16.45 15.73
N ARG A 10 -6.75 17.47 16.58
CA ARG A 10 -7.39 17.33 17.89
C ARG A 10 -8.68 16.48 17.88
N PRO A 11 -9.64 16.69 16.95
CA PRO A 11 -10.86 15.87 16.91
C PRO A 11 -10.62 14.43 16.42
N LEU A 12 -9.47 14.14 15.81
CA LEU A 12 -9.10 12.82 15.29
C LEU A 12 -8.11 12.06 16.19
N VAL A 13 -7.68 12.64 17.32
CA VAL A 13 -6.71 12.00 18.23
C VAL A 13 -7.17 10.60 18.63
N HIS A 14 -8.47 10.44 18.93
CA HIS A 14 -9.02 9.15 19.34
C HIS A 14 -9.11 8.10 18.22
N LEU A 15 -8.99 8.52 16.96
CA LEU A 15 -8.80 7.64 15.80
C LEU A 15 -7.32 7.34 15.57
N LEU A 16 -6.49 8.38 15.54
CA LEU A 16 -5.08 8.30 15.14
C LEU A 16 -4.22 7.52 16.12
N VAL A 17 -4.41 7.72 17.43
CA VAL A 17 -3.62 7.03 18.47
C VAL A 17 -3.76 5.50 18.41
N PRO A 18 -4.97 4.91 18.42
CA PRO A 18 -5.09 3.46 18.35
C PRO A 18 -4.66 2.89 16.99
N LEU A 19 -4.86 3.62 15.88
CA LEU A 19 -4.34 3.20 14.57
C LEU A 19 -2.81 3.16 14.54
N PHE A 20 -2.15 4.19 15.09
CA PHE A 20 -0.70 4.24 15.23
C PHE A 20 -0.17 3.04 16.02
N ILE A 21 -0.78 2.76 17.18
CA ILE A 21 -0.41 1.62 18.02
C ILE A 21 -0.64 0.30 17.27
N HIS A 22 -1.77 0.15 16.58
CA HIS A 22 -2.07 -1.04 15.78
C HIS A 22 -1.03 -1.26 14.68
N TRP A 23 -0.67 -0.23 13.91
CA TRP A 23 0.32 -0.35 12.84
C TRP A 23 1.73 -0.69 13.36
N ILE A 24 2.12 -0.15 14.51
CA ILE A 24 3.38 -0.52 15.18
C ILE A 24 3.35 -2.00 15.58
N ALA A 25 2.26 -2.46 16.18
CA ALA A 25 2.08 -3.83 16.65
C ALA A 25 2.10 -4.84 15.50
N GLU A 26 1.52 -4.47 14.36
CA GLU A 26 1.56 -5.28 13.14
C GLU A 26 2.98 -5.35 12.56
N GLU A 27 3.61 -4.20 12.34
CA GLU A 27 4.91 -4.14 11.66
C GLU A 27 6.01 -4.86 12.45
N MET A 28 6.01 -4.75 13.78
CA MET A 28 7.07 -5.39 14.59
C MET A 28 7.12 -6.92 14.44
N THR A 29 6.01 -7.55 14.03
CA THR A 29 5.93 -9.00 13.85
C THR A 29 6.50 -9.47 12.52
N VAL A 30 6.60 -8.61 11.51
CA VAL A 30 6.96 -8.98 10.12
C VAL A 30 8.33 -9.67 10.06
N SER A 31 9.33 -9.10 10.74
CA SER A 31 10.70 -9.64 10.73
C SER A 31 10.81 -10.99 11.46
N VAL A 32 10.13 -11.15 12.60
CA VAL A 32 10.20 -12.39 13.40
C VAL A 32 9.40 -13.52 12.79
N LEU A 33 8.33 -13.20 12.06
CA LEU A 33 7.45 -14.19 11.46
C LEU A 33 8.20 -15.11 10.50
N VAL A 34 9.20 -14.59 9.78
CA VAL A 34 10.04 -15.37 8.86
C VAL A 34 10.86 -16.41 9.62
N ASP A 35 11.47 -16.03 10.75
CA ASP A 35 12.26 -16.94 11.57
C ASP A 35 11.37 -18.02 12.22
N VAL A 36 10.24 -17.61 12.78
CA VAL A 36 9.27 -18.49 13.46
C VAL A 36 8.67 -19.51 12.50
N THR A 37 8.18 -19.06 11.34
CA THR A 37 7.57 -19.95 10.33
C THR A 37 8.60 -20.90 9.72
N THR A 38 9.82 -20.43 9.42
CA THR A 38 10.91 -21.26 8.90
C THR A 38 11.30 -22.32 9.91
N ARG A 39 11.53 -21.94 11.19
CA ARG A 39 11.95 -22.86 12.26
C ARG A 39 10.91 -23.95 12.54
N ALA A 40 9.63 -23.59 12.55
CA ALA A 40 8.55 -24.55 12.80
C ALA A 40 8.36 -25.53 11.63
N LEU A 41 8.26 -25.00 10.40
CA LEU A 41 7.91 -25.81 9.22
C LEU A 41 9.08 -26.65 8.69
N CYS A 42 10.31 -26.15 8.81
CA CYS A 42 11.52 -26.79 8.29
C CYS A 42 12.64 -26.82 9.36
N PRO A 43 12.49 -27.61 10.43
CA PRO A 43 13.48 -27.65 11.51
C PRO A 43 14.84 -28.16 11.00
N GLY A 44 15.91 -27.43 11.32
CA GLY A 44 17.28 -27.82 10.98
C GLY A 44 17.71 -27.54 9.53
N GLN A 45 16.86 -26.92 8.70
CA GLN A 45 17.20 -26.54 7.32
C GLN A 45 17.32 -25.02 7.19
N SER A 46 18.32 -24.55 6.43
CA SER A 46 18.50 -23.13 6.12
C SER A 46 17.50 -22.62 5.09
N SER A 47 16.94 -23.51 4.26
CA SER A 47 15.91 -23.21 3.27
C SER A 47 14.57 -23.83 3.66
N CYS A 48 13.48 -23.08 3.50
CA CYS A 48 12.13 -23.57 3.72
C CYS A 48 11.20 -23.18 2.57
N ALA A 49 11.32 -23.92 1.46
CA ALA A 49 10.44 -23.83 0.29
C ALA A 49 8.95 -23.83 0.69
N LYS A 50 8.60 -24.62 1.70
CA LYS A 50 7.23 -24.75 2.22
C LYS A 50 6.69 -23.46 2.82
N ALA A 51 7.49 -22.72 3.60
CA ALA A 51 7.06 -21.45 4.20
C ALA A 51 6.82 -20.38 3.12
N ILE A 52 7.70 -20.34 2.10
CA ILE A 52 7.57 -19.44 0.94
C ILE A 52 6.28 -19.73 0.18
N TYR A 53 6.01 -21.01 -0.12
CA TYR A 53 4.81 -21.41 -0.84
C TYR A 53 3.53 -21.05 -0.07
N ILE A 54 3.47 -21.33 1.24
CA ILE A 54 2.29 -21.02 2.06
C ILE A 54 2.08 -19.51 2.17
N ASN A 55 3.15 -18.73 2.35
CA ASN A 55 3.06 -17.27 2.38
C ASN A 55 2.56 -16.72 1.03
N GLY A 56 3.07 -17.24 -0.09
CA GLY A 56 2.60 -16.89 -1.43
C GLY A 56 1.12 -17.23 -1.68
N LEU A 57 0.70 -18.42 -1.24
CA LEU A 57 -0.68 -18.86 -1.30
C LEU A 57 -1.59 -17.95 -0.46
N GLN A 58 -1.18 -17.62 0.76
CA GLN A 58 -1.91 -16.69 1.62
C GLN A 58 -2.10 -15.33 0.92
N GLN A 59 -1.02 -14.72 0.41
CA GLN A 59 -1.10 -13.41 -0.27
C GLN A 59 -2.02 -13.47 -1.49
N THR A 60 -1.98 -14.57 -2.25
CA THR A 60 -2.87 -14.79 -3.39
C THR A 60 -4.34 -14.85 -2.94
N VAL A 61 -4.66 -15.71 -1.97
CA VAL A 61 -6.02 -15.87 -1.45
C VAL A 61 -6.54 -14.55 -0.89
N VAL A 62 -5.75 -13.87 -0.06
CA VAL A 62 -6.08 -12.55 0.48
C VAL A 62 -6.33 -11.56 -0.66
N GLY A 63 -5.49 -11.55 -1.70
CA GLY A 63 -5.64 -10.71 -2.88
C GLY A 63 -6.97 -10.89 -3.60
N ILE A 64 -7.43 -12.14 -3.81
CA ILE A 64 -8.70 -12.44 -4.47
C ILE A 64 -9.88 -11.95 -3.63
N PHE A 65 -9.92 -12.35 -2.36
CA PHE A 65 -11.09 -12.08 -1.52
C PHE A 65 -11.17 -10.61 -1.09
N LYS A 66 -10.03 -9.92 -0.87
CA LYS A 66 -10.05 -8.50 -0.49
C LYS A 66 -10.63 -7.59 -1.57
N MET A 67 -10.52 -7.95 -2.86
CA MET A 67 -11.12 -7.16 -3.95
C MET A 67 -12.65 -7.05 -3.83
N VAL A 68 -13.29 -8.06 -3.25
CA VAL A 68 -14.73 -8.10 -3.02
C VAL A 68 -15.07 -7.55 -1.63
N VAL A 69 -14.33 -8.01 -0.60
CA VAL A 69 -14.61 -7.70 0.81
C VAL A 69 -14.34 -6.23 1.15
N LEU A 70 -13.33 -5.60 0.56
CA LEU A 70 -12.98 -4.21 0.85
C LEU A 70 -14.13 -3.23 0.49
N PRO A 71 -14.72 -3.25 -0.73
CA PRO A 71 -15.91 -2.47 -1.04
C PRO A 71 -17.11 -2.76 -0.13
N ILE A 72 -17.37 -4.04 0.18
CA ILE A 72 -18.49 -4.44 1.05
C ILE A 72 -18.32 -3.86 2.45
N LEU A 73 -17.12 -3.96 3.04
CA LEU A 73 -16.83 -3.39 4.35
C LEU A 73 -16.93 -1.87 4.35
N GLY A 74 -16.61 -1.21 3.24
CA GLY A 74 -16.85 0.22 3.05
C GLY A 74 -18.34 0.56 3.17
N GLN A 75 -19.21 -0.11 2.40
CA GLN A 75 -20.65 0.12 2.47
C GLN A 75 -21.23 -0.26 3.84
N LEU A 76 -20.78 -1.37 4.44
CA LEU A 76 -21.19 -1.75 5.79
C LEU A 76 -20.78 -0.71 6.83
N ALA A 77 -19.61 -0.08 6.69
CA ALA A 77 -19.19 1.00 7.57
C ALA A 77 -20.04 2.27 7.39
N ASP A 78 -20.51 2.54 6.17
CA ASP A 78 -21.42 3.65 5.90
C ASP A 78 -22.85 3.37 6.44
N GLU A 79 -23.29 2.11 6.46
CA GLU A 79 -24.64 1.72 6.93
C GLU A 79 -24.74 1.43 8.43
N TYR A 80 -23.80 0.66 8.98
CA TYR A 80 -23.80 0.18 10.37
C TYR A 80 -22.91 1.04 11.28
N GLY A 81 -22.17 1.98 10.72
CA GLY A 81 -21.29 2.91 11.42
C GLY A 81 -19.81 2.58 11.30
N ARG A 82 -18.97 3.62 11.40
CA ARG A 82 -17.53 3.48 11.15
C ARG A 82 -16.79 2.91 12.35
N LYS A 83 -17.20 3.26 13.58
CA LYS A 83 -16.57 2.75 14.82
C LYS A 83 -16.67 1.23 14.96
N PRO A 84 -17.83 0.56 14.82
CA PRO A 84 -17.92 -0.88 14.99
C PRO A 84 -17.10 -1.63 13.94
N LEU A 85 -17.11 -1.17 12.69
CA LEU A 85 -16.34 -1.79 11.61
C LEU A 85 -14.83 -1.57 11.80
N LEU A 86 -14.38 -0.41 12.28
CA LEU A 86 -12.99 -0.21 12.68
C LEU A 86 -12.58 -1.14 13.82
N LEU A 87 -13.41 -1.29 14.86
CA LEU A 87 -13.13 -2.21 15.97
C LEU A 87 -13.01 -3.66 15.49
N ILE A 88 -13.90 -4.13 14.63
CA ILE A 88 -13.83 -5.48 14.05
C ILE A 88 -12.52 -5.64 13.28
N THR A 89 -12.20 -4.72 12.37
CA THR A 89 -11.05 -4.84 11.49
C THR A 89 -9.72 -4.87 12.25
N ILE A 90 -9.51 -3.98 13.23
CA ILE A 90 -8.27 -3.96 14.04
C ILE A 90 -8.15 -5.17 14.99
N SER A 91 -9.27 -5.73 15.43
CA SER A 91 -9.28 -6.84 16.40
C SER A 91 -8.91 -8.18 15.76
N THR A 92 -9.10 -8.33 14.44
CA THR A 92 -8.91 -9.62 13.75
C THR A 92 -7.49 -10.18 13.88
N SER A 93 -6.50 -9.30 14.09
CA SER A 93 -5.08 -9.66 14.19
C SER A 93 -4.66 -10.21 15.54
N ILE A 94 -5.46 -10.01 16.59
CA ILE A 94 -5.15 -10.44 17.95
C ILE A 94 -5.07 -11.97 18.02
N VAL A 95 -6.06 -12.67 17.47
CA VAL A 95 -6.17 -14.14 17.58
C VAL A 95 -5.02 -14.86 16.85
N PRO A 96 -4.67 -14.54 15.58
CA PRO A 96 -3.51 -15.14 14.93
C PRO A 96 -2.22 -14.99 15.76
N PHE A 97 -1.92 -13.79 16.27
CA PHE A 97 -0.71 -13.59 17.06
C PHE A 97 -0.75 -14.32 18.41
N ALA A 98 -1.92 -14.41 19.05
CA ALA A 98 -2.08 -15.19 20.28
C ALA A 98 -1.76 -16.67 20.08
N ILE A 99 -2.10 -17.25 18.93
CA ILE A 99 -1.73 -18.64 18.60
C ILE A 99 -0.21 -18.80 18.55
N LEU A 100 0.52 -17.88 17.90
CA LEU A 100 1.98 -17.94 17.80
C LEU A 100 2.70 -17.57 19.10
N ALA A 101 2.07 -16.78 19.98
CA ALA A 101 2.59 -16.52 21.32
C ALA A 101 2.45 -17.77 22.22
N TRP A 102 1.35 -18.51 22.08
CA TRP A 102 1.07 -19.69 22.89
C TRP A 102 1.94 -20.89 22.52
N ASP A 103 2.04 -21.21 21.23
CA ASP A 103 2.79 -22.36 20.74
C ASP A 103 3.36 -22.11 19.33
N VAL A 104 4.58 -22.61 19.11
CA VAL A 104 5.31 -22.47 17.84
C VAL A 104 5.46 -23.85 17.15
N SER A 105 4.58 -24.79 17.46
CA SER A 105 4.51 -26.06 16.74
C SER A 105 4.09 -25.88 15.27
N ARG A 106 4.37 -26.90 14.45
CA ARG A 106 3.90 -26.93 13.05
C ARG A 106 2.40 -26.72 12.93
N ALA A 107 1.62 -27.35 13.82
CA ALA A 107 0.17 -27.24 13.82
C ALA A 107 -0.28 -25.80 14.13
N ALA A 108 0.33 -25.16 15.14
CA ALA A 108 0.05 -23.77 15.49
C ALA A 108 0.36 -22.81 14.33
N VAL A 109 1.46 -23.01 13.60
CA VAL A 109 1.81 -22.19 12.42
C VAL A 109 0.78 -22.34 11.29
N TYR A 110 0.25 -23.55 11.04
CA TYR A 110 -0.82 -23.72 10.06
C TYR A 110 -2.11 -23.02 10.48
N ILE A 111 -2.50 -23.15 11.75
CA ILE A 111 -3.66 -22.45 12.31
C ILE A 111 -3.47 -20.94 12.19
N TYR A 112 -2.27 -20.44 12.49
CA TYR A 112 -1.90 -19.04 12.29
C TYR A 112 -2.13 -18.61 10.84
N PHE A 113 -1.63 -19.35 9.85
CA PHE A 113 -1.81 -18.99 8.44
C PHE A 113 -3.28 -18.92 8.03
N VAL A 114 -4.12 -19.86 8.49
CA VAL A 114 -5.57 -19.84 8.23
C VAL A 114 -6.23 -18.62 8.86
N LEU A 115 -6.02 -18.40 10.15
CA LEU A 115 -6.63 -17.28 10.88
C LEU A 115 -6.12 -15.93 10.36
N ARG A 116 -4.83 -15.84 10.03
CA ARG A 116 -4.21 -14.63 9.48
C ARG A 116 -4.71 -14.33 8.08
N THR A 117 -4.99 -15.35 7.27
CA THR A 117 -5.64 -15.18 5.95
C THR A 117 -7.01 -14.52 6.12
N ILE A 118 -7.84 -15.03 7.03
CA ILE A 118 -9.18 -14.46 7.31
C ILE A 118 -9.03 -13.03 7.84
N SER A 119 -8.10 -12.81 8.77
CA SER A 119 -7.79 -11.49 9.31
C SER A 119 -7.43 -10.50 8.20
N TYR A 120 -6.48 -10.83 7.32
CA TYR A 120 -6.09 -9.95 6.22
C TYR A 120 -7.21 -9.69 5.21
N ILE A 121 -8.06 -10.67 4.91
CA ILE A 121 -9.22 -10.46 4.03
C ILE A 121 -10.14 -9.36 4.58
N ILE A 122 -10.30 -9.30 5.90
CA ILE A 122 -11.17 -8.34 6.58
C ILE A 122 -10.45 -7.01 6.83
N SER A 123 -9.20 -7.04 7.30
CA SER A 123 -8.50 -5.87 7.85
C SER A 123 -7.64 -5.14 6.82
N GLN A 124 -6.94 -5.86 5.94
CA GLN A 124 -5.92 -5.29 5.06
C GLN A 124 -6.57 -4.35 4.04
N GLY A 125 -6.20 -3.07 4.07
CA GLY A 125 -6.79 -2.02 3.24
C GLY A 125 -8.08 -1.43 3.82
N SER A 126 -8.93 -2.24 4.45
CA SER A 126 -10.20 -1.78 5.06
C SER A 126 -9.97 -0.79 6.18
N ILE A 127 -8.97 -1.02 7.03
CA ILE A 127 -8.62 -0.10 8.12
C ILE A 127 -8.33 1.30 7.58
N LEU A 128 -7.45 1.42 6.58
CA LEU A 128 -7.09 2.71 5.99
C LEU A 128 -8.31 3.36 5.33
N CYS A 129 -9.09 2.59 4.56
CA CYS A 129 -10.27 3.08 3.85
C CYS A 129 -11.31 3.67 4.82
N ILE A 130 -11.70 2.91 5.85
CA ILE A 130 -12.69 3.34 6.84
C ILE A 130 -12.15 4.50 7.68
N SER A 131 -10.84 4.52 7.99
CA SER A 131 -10.21 5.61 8.75
C SER A 131 -10.19 6.94 7.98
N VAL A 132 -9.87 6.90 6.69
CA VAL A 132 -9.92 8.08 5.81
C VAL A 132 -11.35 8.59 5.68
N ALA A 133 -12.32 7.68 5.54
CA ALA A 133 -13.72 8.04 5.47
C ALA A 133 -14.25 8.63 6.80
N TYR A 134 -13.85 8.08 7.95
CA TYR A 134 -14.11 8.67 9.27
C TYR A 134 -13.51 10.08 9.37
N ALA A 135 -12.26 10.26 8.95
CA ALA A 135 -11.61 11.56 8.98
C ALA A 135 -12.33 12.58 8.08
N ALA A 136 -12.89 12.13 6.95
CA ALA A 136 -13.69 12.97 6.05
C ALA A 136 -15.01 13.45 6.69
N ASP A 137 -15.65 12.64 7.54
CA ASP A 137 -16.90 13.00 8.22
C ASP A 137 -16.69 14.11 9.27
N VAL A 138 -15.54 14.13 9.92
CA VAL A 138 -15.24 15.03 11.05
C VAL A 138 -14.57 16.33 10.59
N ILE A 139 -13.78 16.28 9.52
CA ILE A 139 -12.95 17.39 9.06
C ILE A 139 -13.59 18.16 7.90
N GLU A 140 -13.51 19.49 7.98
CA GLU A 140 -13.88 20.43 6.92
C GLU A 140 -13.20 20.10 5.58
N VAL A 141 -13.92 20.26 4.48
CA VAL A 141 -13.47 19.88 3.12
C VAL A 141 -12.10 20.46 2.76
N SER A 142 -11.83 21.73 3.09
CA SER A 142 -10.58 22.43 2.80
C SER A 142 -9.35 21.82 3.50
N LYS A 143 -9.56 21.09 4.60
CA LYS A 143 -8.51 20.52 5.46
C LYS A 143 -8.35 19.00 5.30
N ARG A 144 -9.19 18.36 4.48
CA ARG A 144 -9.18 16.90 4.29
C ARG A 144 -7.87 16.41 3.67
N SER A 145 -7.36 17.07 2.63
CA SER A 145 -6.10 16.69 1.98
C SER A 145 -4.92 16.65 2.96
N THR A 146 -4.76 17.71 3.77
CA THR A 146 -3.74 17.78 4.82
C THR A 146 -3.92 16.68 5.86
N THR A 147 -5.16 16.41 6.27
CA THR A 147 -5.46 15.34 7.25
C THR A 147 -5.14 13.96 6.71
N PHE A 148 -5.46 13.68 5.44
CA PHE A 148 -5.13 12.41 4.80
C PHE A 148 -3.61 12.23 4.71
N GLY A 149 -2.86 13.31 4.43
CA GLY A 149 -1.40 13.32 4.51
C GLY A 149 -0.86 13.00 5.90
N TRP A 150 -1.51 13.49 6.97
CA TRP A 150 -1.14 13.13 8.34
C TRP A 150 -1.40 11.66 8.67
N ILE A 151 -2.52 11.09 8.21
CA ILE A 151 -2.84 9.67 8.42
C ILE A 151 -1.79 8.78 7.74
N THR A 152 -1.43 9.06 6.49
CA THR A 152 -0.42 8.28 5.75
C THR A 152 1.00 8.50 6.26
N GLY A 153 1.31 9.71 6.73
CA GLY A 153 2.56 10.01 7.43
C GLY A 153 2.68 9.23 8.74
N LEU A 154 1.61 9.18 9.53
CA LEU A 154 1.55 8.42 10.78
C LEU A 154 1.71 6.92 10.54
N PHE A 155 1.11 6.39 9.47
CA PHE A 155 1.34 5.02 9.00
C PHE A 155 2.82 4.76 8.72
N SER A 156 3.49 5.66 7.99
CA SER A 156 4.92 5.52 7.68
C SER A 156 5.81 5.56 8.92
N VAL A 157 5.53 6.46 9.87
CA VAL A 157 6.26 6.53 11.15
C VAL A 157 6.02 5.28 12.00
N SER A 158 4.81 4.72 11.96
CA SER A 158 4.48 3.46 12.65
C SER A 158 5.34 2.31 12.16
N HIS A 159 5.58 2.24 10.84
CA HIS A 159 6.43 1.21 10.25
C HIS A 159 7.89 1.33 10.73
N VAL A 160 8.43 2.55 10.78
CA VAL A 160 9.76 2.78 11.35
C VAL A 160 9.80 2.32 12.80
N LEU A 161 8.88 2.77 13.63
CA LEU A 161 8.88 2.45 15.06
C LEU A 161 8.64 0.95 15.32
N GLY A 162 7.77 0.30 14.54
CA GLY A 162 7.55 -1.14 14.57
C GLY A 162 8.81 -1.93 14.25
N ASN A 163 9.56 -1.53 13.22
CA ASN A 163 10.84 -2.18 12.89
C ASN A 163 11.95 -1.89 13.92
N ILE A 164 11.95 -0.71 14.57
CA ILE A 164 12.84 -0.43 15.71
C ILE A 164 12.53 -1.38 16.86
N LEU A 165 11.24 -1.50 17.24
CA LEU A 165 10.82 -2.40 18.30
C LEU A 165 11.15 -3.85 17.95
N ALA A 166 10.91 -4.28 16.71
CA ALA A 166 11.37 -5.57 16.23
C ALA A 166 12.88 -5.71 16.48
N ARG A 167 13.72 -4.78 16.03
CA ARG A 167 15.18 -4.91 16.17
C ARG A 167 15.69 -5.07 17.62
N PHE A 168 15.07 -4.40 18.59
CA PHE A 168 15.57 -4.34 19.96
C PHE A 168 14.85 -5.26 20.95
N LEU A 169 13.60 -5.67 20.67
CA LEU A 169 12.91 -6.63 21.53
C LEU A 169 13.54 -8.03 21.38
N PRO A 170 13.60 -8.84 22.45
CA PRO A 170 13.95 -10.25 22.32
C PRO A 170 12.90 -11.01 21.52
N GLU A 171 13.30 -12.07 20.79
CA GLU A 171 12.40 -12.81 19.89
C GLU A 171 11.13 -13.32 20.58
N GLY A 172 11.26 -13.90 21.77
CA GLY A 172 10.14 -14.49 22.51
C GLY A 172 9.10 -13.51 23.02
N TRP A 173 9.43 -12.22 23.14
CA TRP A 173 8.52 -11.21 23.69
C TRP A 173 7.74 -10.43 22.62
N ILE A 174 8.06 -10.60 21.34
CA ILE A 174 7.47 -9.75 20.28
C ILE A 174 5.97 -9.98 20.14
N PHE A 175 5.54 -11.25 20.06
CA PHE A 175 4.11 -11.54 19.92
C PHE A 175 3.33 -11.13 21.16
N GLU A 176 3.87 -11.38 22.37
CA GLU A 176 3.31 -10.90 23.65
C GLU A 176 3.10 -9.38 23.64
N VAL A 177 4.13 -8.61 23.28
CA VAL A 177 4.06 -7.14 23.22
C VAL A 177 3.11 -6.67 22.11
N SER A 178 3.15 -7.29 20.94
CA SER A 178 2.24 -6.97 19.83
C SER A 178 0.77 -7.18 20.23
N ILE A 179 0.45 -8.31 20.86
CA ILE A 179 -0.91 -8.60 21.36
C ILE A 179 -1.32 -7.57 22.40
N PHE A 180 -0.45 -7.26 23.38
CA PHE A 180 -0.72 -6.25 24.39
C PHE A 180 -1.07 -4.89 23.76
N LEU A 181 -0.28 -4.45 22.77
CA LEU A 181 -0.52 -3.21 22.05
C LEU A 181 -1.83 -3.25 21.23
N LEU A 182 -2.14 -4.35 20.55
CA LEU A 182 -3.38 -4.52 19.79
C LEU A 182 -4.62 -4.50 20.70
N VAL A 183 -4.56 -5.16 21.86
CA VAL A 183 -5.63 -5.14 22.86
C VAL A 183 -5.80 -3.72 23.40
N CYS A 184 -4.71 -3.05 23.76
CA CYS A 184 -4.75 -1.65 24.23
C CYS A 184 -5.34 -0.71 23.18
N ALA A 185 -4.92 -0.83 21.91
CA ALA A 185 -5.46 -0.04 20.81
C ALA A 185 -6.96 -0.27 20.62
N THR A 186 -7.39 -1.53 20.66
CA THR A 186 -8.80 -1.91 20.52
C THR A 186 -9.66 -1.38 21.67
N LEU A 187 -9.20 -1.53 22.91
CA LEU A 187 -9.89 -1.03 24.10
C LEU A 187 -9.96 0.51 24.10
N TYR A 188 -8.84 1.16 23.76
CA TYR A 188 -8.78 2.62 23.64
C TYR A 188 -9.78 3.13 22.60
N MET A 189 -9.79 2.52 21.39
CA MET A 189 -10.74 2.88 20.35
C MET A 189 -12.19 2.63 20.79
N LYS A 190 -12.45 1.53 21.50
CA LYS A 190 -13.81 1.20 22.00
C LYS A 190 -14.32 2.26 22.98
N ILE A 191 -13.47 2.73 23.89
CA ILE A 191 -13.84 3.67 24.95
C ILE A 191 -13.93 5.10 24.42
N PHE A 192 -12.93 5.55 23.65
CA PHE A 192 -12.76 6.97 23.33
C PHE A 192 -13.19 7.38 21.93
N LEU A 193 -13.24 6.47 20.95
CA LEU A 193 -13.69 6.82 19.60
C LEU A 193 -15.21 7.05 19.63
N ILE A 194 -15.68 8.14 19.04
CA ILE A 194 -17.11 8.46 18.93
C ILE A 194 -17.59 7.96 17.56
N GLU A 195 -18.84 7.49 17.47
CA GLU A 195 -19.42 7.13 16.17
C GLU A 195 -19.83 8.38 15.39
N THR A 196 -19.50 8.45 14.10
CA THR A 196 -19.85 9.57 13.22
C THR A 196 -21.16 9.34 12.48
N VAL A 197 -21.48 8.08 12.19
CA VAL A 197 -22.69 7.71 11.45
C VAL A 197 -23.86 7.59 12.43
N LYS A 198 -24.84 8.49 12.28
CA LYS A 198 -26.13 8.34 12.97
C LYS A 198 -26.92 7.25 12.25
N VAL A 199 -27.03 6.08 12.86
CA VAL A 199 -27.91 5.01 12.38
C VAL A 199 -29.35 5.54 12.41
N ALA A 200 -29.90 5.87 11.24
CA ALA A 200 -31.31 6.22 11.14
C ALA A 200 -32.14 5.00 11.57
N PRO A 201 -33.25 5.17 12.32
CA PRO A 201 -34.12 4.06 12.68
C PRO A 201 -34.69 3.46 11.40
N ARG A 202 -34.14 2.31 10.98
CA ARG A 202 -34.58 1.60 9.78
C ARG A 202 -35.99 1.04 10.00
N GLN A 203 -36.92 1.42 9.13
CA GLN A 203 -38.00 0.49 8.75
C GLN A 203 -37.31 -0.73 8.13
N SER A 204 -37.60 -1.91 8.68
CA SER A 204 -36.91 -3.16 8.39
C SER A 204 -37.21 -3.66 6.97
N GLU A 205 -36.54 -3.11 5.95
CA GLU A 205 -36.22 -3.91 4.78
C GLU A 205 -35.07 -4.83 5.17
N ASN A 206 -35.38 -6.11 5.38
CA ASN A 206 -34.44 -7.17 5.70
C ASN A 206 -33.58 -7.47 4.46
N ARG A 207 -32.75 -6.51 4.02
CA ARG A 207 -31.83 -6.70 2.90
C ARG A 207 -30.80 -7.74 3.33
N SER A 208 -30.89 -8.93 2.74
CA SER A 208 -29.91 -10.00 2.95
C SER A 208 -28.52 -9.50 2.60
N CYS A 209 -27.51 -9.93 3.36
CA CYS A 209 -26.10 -9.63 3.08
C CYS A 209 -25.74 -9.95 1.62
N SER A 210 -26.29 -11.03 1.05
CA SER A 210 -26.09 -11.40 -0.36
C SER A 210 -26.61 -10.35 -1.35
N PHE A 211 -27.68 -9.62 -1.01
CA PHE A 211 -28.22 -8.56 -1.86
C PHE A 211 -27.29 -7.33 -1.88
N ILE A 212 -26.77 -6.93 -0.71
CA ILE A 212 -25.77 -5.85 -0.58
C ILE A 212 -24.52 -6.19 -1.39
N VAL A 213 -24.03 -7.43 -1.29
CA VAL A 213 -22.87 -7.89 -2.06
C VAL A 213 -23.11 -7.77 -3.57
N LEU A 214 -24.28 -8.20 -4.06
CA LEU A 214 -24.61 -8.14 -5.48
C LEU A 214 -24.71 -6.68 -5.98
N GLU A 215 -25.36 -5.82 -5.22
CA GLU A 215 -25.54 -4.38 -5.52
C GLU A 215 -24.18 -3.66 -5.62
N VAL A 216 -23.31 -3.82 -4.61
CA VAL A 216 -21.94 -3.26 -4.60
C VAL A 216 -21.14 -3.71 -5.82
N LEU A 217 -21.16 -5.01 -6.12
CA LEU A 217 -20.38 -5.58 -7.20
C LEU A 217 -20.90 -5.11 -8.57
N GLN A 218 -22.22 -5.02 -8.72
CA GLN A 218 -22.85 -4.53 -9.95
C GLN A 218 -22.52 -3.05 -10.20
N ASP A 219 -22.60 -2.20 -9.16
CA ASP A 219 -22.28 -0.78 -9.27
C ASP A 219 -20.80 -0.54 -9.56
N ARG A 220 -19.91 -1.29 -8.88
CA ARG A 220 -18.47 -1.29 -9.16
C ARG A 220 -18.18 -1.71 -10.60
N TRP A 221 -18.82 -2.76 -11.08
CA TRP A 221 -18.64 -3.26 -12.44
C TRP A 221 -19.08 -2.23 -13.48
N ASN A 222 -20.26 -1.65 -13.32
CA ASN A 222 -20.79 -0.63 -14.21
C ASN A 222 -19.89 0.62 -14.23
N SER A 223 -19.48 1.11 -13.05
CA SER A 223 -18.58 2.26 -12.91
C SER A 223 -17.21 2.03 -13.57
N MET A 224 -16.65 0.82 -13.43
CA MET A 224 -15.39 0.46 -14.08
C MET A 224 -15.54 0.33 -15.59
N LYS A 225 -16.64 -0.25 -16.09
CA LYS A 225 -16.88 -0.45 -17.52
C LYS A 225 -16.86 0.88 -18.29
N ASP A 226 -17.58 1.88 -17.78
CA ASP A 226 -17.65 3.20 -18.42
C ASP A 226 -16.29 3.92 -18.35
N THR A 227 -15.56 3.73 -17.25
CA THR A 227 -14.21 4.29 -17.07
C THR A 227 -13.18 3.64 -18.01
N ILE A 228 -13.26 2.33 -18.26
CA ILE A 228 -12.34 1.61 -19.16
C ILE A 228 -12.43 2.14 -20.59
N PHE A 229 -13.64 2.46 -21.08
CA PHE A 229 -13.83 3.00 -22.43
C PHE A 229 -13.15 4.36 -22.62
N VAL A 230 -13.35 5.27 -21.66
CA VAL A 230 -12.71 6.61 -21.66
C VAL A 230 -11.17 6.48 -21.55
N PHE A 231 -10.69 5.57 -20.69
CA PHE A 231 -9.26 5.35 -20.48
C PHE A 231 -8.56 4.70 -21.67
N SER A 232 -9.25 3.83 -22.40
CA SER A 232 -8.72 3.22 -23.62
C SER A 232 -8.49 4.24 -24.74
N SER A 233 -9.11 5.42 -24.65
CA SER A 233 -9.01 6.48 -25.66
C SER A 233 -7.81 7.41 -25.43
N SER A 234 -7.32 7.53 -24.18
CA SER A 234 -6.15 8.36 -23.86
C SER A 234 -4.86 7.53 -23.85
N THR A 235 -3.93 7.87 -24.74
CA THR A 235 -2.62 7.20 -24.82
C THR A 235 -1.82 7.34 -23.52
N THR A 236 -1.91 8.50 -22.84
CA THR A 236 -1.22 8.74 -21.57
C THR A 236 -1.75 7.84 -20.46
N LEU A 237 -3.07 7.76 -20.30
CA LEU A 237 -3.69 6.92 -19.27
C LEU A 237 -3.46 5.44 -19.52
N LYS A 238 -3.55 4.99 -20.78
CA LYS A 238 -3.19 3.62 -21.17
C LYS A 238 -1.75 3.28 -20.78
N ARG A 239 -0.79 4.17 -21.06
CA ARG A 239 0.62 3.97 -20.68
C ARG A 239 0.79 3.93 -19.16
N ILE A 240 0.13 4.82 -18.41
CA ILE A 240 0.20 4.83 -16.94
C ILE A 240 -0.37 3.54 -16.35
N SER A 241 -1.45 2.99 -16.93
CA SER A 241 -1.98 1.67 -16.53
C SER A 241 -0.95 0.57 -16.73
N PHE A 242 -0.24 0.52 -17.88
CA PHE A 242 0.84 -0.44 -18.09
C PHE A 242 2.00 -0.25 -17.11
N ILE A 243 2.44 0.99 -16.88
CA ILE A 243 3.50 1.33 -15.91
C ILE A 243 3.11 0.80 -14.53
N SER A 244 1.90 1.12 -14.08
CA SER A 244 1.37 0.75 -12.76
C SER A 244 1.21 -0.76 -12.62
N PHE A 245 0.71 -1.45 -13.65
CA PHE A 245 0.58 -2.90 -13.68
C PHE A 245 1.93 -3.59 -13.51
N TYR A 246 2.90 -3.30 -14.38
CA TYR A 246 4.19 -3.98 -14.38
C TYR A 246 5.06 -3.58 -13.18
N TYR A 247 4.96 -2.33 -12.72
CA TYR A 247 5.62 -1.90 -11.49
C TYR A 247 5.11 -2.70 -10.28
N GLU A 248 3.79 -2.78 -10.10
CA GLU A 248 3.20 -3.50 -8.99
C GLU A 248 3.45 -5.01 -9.10
N LEU A 249 3.40 -5.57 -10.31
CA LEU A 249 3.73 -6.97 -10.58
C LEU A 249 5.17 -7.30 -10.14
N GLY A 250 6.13 -6.44 -10.45
CA GLY A 250 7.52 -6.60 -10.02
C GLY A 250 7.70 -6.37 -8.52
N MET A 251 7.32 -5.20 -8.01
CA MET A 251 7.57 -4.82 -6.61
C MET A 251 6.81 -5.67 -5.59
N SER A 252 5.55 -6.04 -5.88
CA SER A 252 4.79 -6.97 -5.02
C SER A 252 5.46 -8.34 -4.98
N GLY A 253 6.03 -8.77 -6.11
CA GLY A 253 6.72 -10.05 -6.25
C GLY A 253 7.96 -10.11 -5.38
N ILE A 254 8.81 -9.09 -5.53
CA ILE A 254 10.02 -8.94 -4.71
C ILE A 254 9.63 -8.90 -3.23
N SER A 255 8.70 -8.01 -2.85
CA SER A 255 8.30 -7.82 -1.44
C SER A 255 7.71 -9.09 -0.81
N SER A 256 6.99 -9.91 -1.58
CA SER A 256 6.34 -11.13 -1.08
C SER A 256 7.32 -12.24 -0.68
N ILE A 257 8.50 -12.30 -1.32
CA ILE A 257 9.48 -13.38 -1.15
C ILE A 257 10.81 -12.91 -0.55
N LEU A 258 11.08 -11.60 -0.51
CA LEU A 258 12.39 -11.03 -0.17
C LEU A 258 12.97 -11.54 1.15
N LEU A 259 12.22 -11.47 2.25
CA LEU A 259 12.76 -11.84 3.57
C LEU A 259 13.05 -13.34 3.66
N TYR A 260 12.20 -14.18 3.06
CA TYR A 260 12.44 -15.63 2.99
C TYR A 260 13.62 -15.98 2.07
N TYR A 261 13.79 -15.25 0.96
CA TYR A 261 14.97 -15.37 0.11
C TYR A 261 16.24 -15.01 0.90
N LEU A 262 16.25 -13.88 1.61
CA LEU A 262 17.40 -13.47 2.43
C LEU A 262 17.71 -14.45 3.55
N LYS A 263 16.67 -15.05 4.18
CA LYS A 263 16.85 -16.15 5.13
C LYS A 263 17.58 -17.32 4.49
N SER A 264 17.13 -17.74 3.31
CA SER A 264 17.64 -18.94 2.63
C SER A 264 19.00 -18.74 1.95
N ALA A 265 19.29 -17.54 1.46
CA ALA A 265 20.53 -17.23 0.75
C ALA A 265 21.66 -16.88 1.71
N PHE A 266 21.36 -16.12 2.77
CA PHE A 266 22.38 -15.55 3.67
C PHE A 266 22.23 -15.93 5.14
N GLY A 267 21.20 -16.71 5.51
CA GLY A 267 20.94 -17.08 6.89
C GLY A 267 20.45 -15.91 7.76
N PHE A 268 19.92 -14.85 7.13
CA PHE A 268 19.54 -13.64 7.85
C PHE A 268 18.56 -13.94 8.98
N ASN A 269 18.69 -13.23 10.08
CA ASN A 269 17.74 -13.33 11.18
C ASN A 269 16.86 -12.08 11.26
N LYS A 270 15.88 -12.13 12.15
CA LYS A 270 14.99 -11.05 12.52
C LYS A 270 15.69 -9.68 12.61
N ASN A 271 16.86 -9.60 13.26
CA ASN A 271 17.54 -8.31 13.44
C ASN A 271 17.98 -7.71 12.11
N GLN A 272 18.54 -8.53 11.22
CA GLN A 272 18.98 -8.09 9.89
C GLN A 272 17.80 -7.75 8.99
N PHE A 273 16.68 -8.48 9.09
CA PHE A 273 15.43 -8.11 8.42
C PHE A 273 14.93 -6.74 8.88
N SER A 274 14.90 -6.51 10.19
CA SER A 274 14.48 -5.22 10.75
C SER A 274 15.41 -4.08 10.32
N GLU A 275 16.72 -4.30 10.26
CA GLU A 275 17.68 -3.29 9.76
C GLU A 275 17.41 -2.90 8.29
N ILE A 276 17.17 -3.89 7.42
CA ILE A 276 16.82 -3.64 6.01
C ILE A 276 15.50 -2.89 5.89
N LEU A 277 14.47 -3.31 6.63
CA LEU A 277 13.15 -2.67 6.60
C LEU A 277 13.22 -1.23 7.16
N LEU A 278 14.04 -0.99 8.19
CA LEU A 278 14.31 0.35 8.71
C LEU A 278 14.97 1.25 7.66
N MET A 279 15.98 0.74 6.97
CA MET A 279 16.68 1.48 5.93
C MET A 279 15.74 1.93 4.82
N VAL A 280 14.84 1.05 4.37
CA VAL A 280 13.79 1.39 3.39
C VAL A 280 12.78 2.37 3.98
N SER A 281 12.32 2.17 5.22
CA SER A 281 11.28 3.00 5.84
C SER A 281 11.76 4.42 6.14
N PHE A 282 12.95 4.58 6.72
CA PHE A 282 13.59 5.89 6.89
C PHE A 282 13.87 6.55 5.55
N GLY A 283 14.38 5.78 4.59
CA GLY A 283 14.62 6.25 3.24
C GLY A 283 13.36 6.78 2.56
N SER A 284 12.23 6.12 2.76
CA SER A 284 10.93 6.54 2.25
C SER A 284 10.50 7.90 2.81
N ILE A 285 10.54 8.07 4.13
CA ILE A 285 10.17 9.34 4.79
C ILE A 285 11.10 10.46 4.34
N PHE A 286 12.42 10.22 4.38
CA PHE A 286 13.43 11.19 3.95
C PHE A 286 13.19 11.61 2.49
N SER A 287 12.90 10.64 1.63
CA SER A 287 12.72 10.88 0.20
C SER A 287 11.47 11.69 -0.09
N GLN A 288 10.34 11.36 0.54
CA GLN A 288 9.09 12.09 0.31
C GLN A 288 9.15 13.55 0.80
N ILE A 289 9.88 13.81 1.88
CA ILE A 289 9.98 15.16 2.47
C ILE A 289 11.03 16.02 1.75
N LEU A 290 12.20 15.46 1.43
CA LEU A 290 13.36 16.24 0.96
C LEU A 290 13.71 15.98 -0.51
N VAL A 291 13.76 14.71 -0.91
CA VAL A 291 14.23 14.33 -2.25
C VAL A 291 13.19 14.65 -3.31
N LEU A 292 11.91 14.35 -3.06
CA LEU A 292 10.83 14.53 -4.02
C LEU A 292 10.64 16.00 -4.43
N PRO A 293 10.53 16.99 -3.50
CA PRO A 293 10.40 18.39 -3.91
C PRO A 293 11.61 18.87 -4.72
N HIS A 294 12.82 18.43 -4.36
CA HIS A 294 14.05 18.83 -5.03
C HIS A 294 14.14 18.27 -6.45
N ILE A 295 14.03 16.95 -6.62
CA ILE A 295 14.13 16.32 -7.95
C ILE A 295 12.95 16.74 -8.84
N ASN A 296 11.75 16.89 -8.29
CA ASN A 296 10.59 17.32 -9.08
C ASN A 296 10.80 18.72 -9.68
N SER A 297 11.47 19.63 -8.95
CA SER A 297 11.80 20.96 -9.48
C SER A 297 12.83 20.93 -10.62
N LEU A 298 13.70 19.91 -10.67
CA LEU A 298 14.78 19.81 -11.65
C LEU A 298 14.37 19.08 -12.94
N MET A 299 13.56 18.03 -12.83
CA MET A 299 13.33 17.08 -13.94
C MET A 299 11.85 16.83 -14.25
N GLY A 300 10.93 17.45 -13.49
CA GLY A 300 9.50 17.20 -13.58
C GLY A 300 9.09 15.78 -13.19
N GLU A 301 7.78 15.51 -13.21
CA GLU A 301 7.23 14.28 -12.65
C GLU A 301 7.62 13.04 -13.47
N LYS A 302 7.72 13.19 -14.80
CA LYS A 302 8.19 12.11 -15.70
C LYS A 302 9.64 11.74 -15.39
N GLY A 303 10.51 12.73 -15.17
CA GLY A 303 11.92 12.49 -14.84
C GLY A 303 12.07 11.76 -13.51
N VAL A 304 11.34 12.20 -12.47
CA VAL A 304 11.30 11.53 -11.17
C VAL A 304 10.83 10.08 -11.31
N LEU A 305 9.77 9.83 -12.09
CA LEU A 305 9.25 8.49 -12.33
C LEU A 305 10.30 7.57 -12.98
N CYS A 306 10.99 8.04 -14.03
CA CYS A 306 12.04 7.25 -14.69
C CYS A 306 13.21 6.93 -13.75
N ILE A 307 13.68 7.91 -12.97
CA ILE A 307 14.75 7.71 -11.98
C ILE A 307 14.32 6.69 -10.92
N ALA A 308 13.09 6.81 -10.41
CA ALA A 308 12.54 5.89 -9.42
C ALA A 308 12.41 4.46 -9.97
N LEU A 309 12.03 4.30 -11.24
CA LEU A 309 11.98 2.99 -11.91
C LEU A 309 13.38 2.40 -12.14
N ILE A 310 14.37 3.21 -12.51
CA ILE A 310 15.77 2.76 -12.61
C ILE A 310 16.27 2.28 -11.23
N ALA A 311 15.98 3.04 -10.17
CA ALA A 311 16.31 2.64 -8.80
C ALA A 311 15.56 1.35 -8.39
N SER A 312 14.32 1.16 -8.84
CA SER A 312 13.55 -0.08 -8.62
C SER A 312 14.21 -1.28 -9.30
N ILE A 313 14.72 -1.10 -10.53
CA ILE A 313 15.45 -2.14 -11.27
C ILE A 313 16.75 -2.47 -10.55
N ALA A 314 17.53 -1.47 -10.13
CA ALA A 314 18.75 -1.67 -9.35
C ALA A 314 18.46 -2.43 -8.04
N TYR A 315 17.39 -2.05 -7.33
CA TYR A 315 16.91 -2.73 -6.13
C TYR A 315 16.64 -4.22 -6.41
N GLY A 316 15.86 -4.54 -7.44
CA GLY A 316 15.56 -5.93 -7.79
C GLY A 316 16.78 -6.73 -8.25
N VAL A 317 17.58 -6.18 -9.16
CA VAL A 317 18.76 -6.87 -9.72
C VAL A 317 19.82 -7.13 -8.66
N LEU A 318 20.12 -6.15 -7.79
CA LEU A 318 21.10 -6.31 -6.71
C LEU A 318 20.65 -7.35 -5.68
N TYR A 319 19.36 -7.42 -5.38
CA TYR A 319 18.84 -8.51 -4.54
C TYR A 319 18.92 -9.86 -5.24
N GLY A 320 18.53 -9.95 -6.51
CA GLY A 320 18.51 -11.21 -7.25
C GLY A 320 19.90 -11.80 -7.51
N LEU A 321 20.91 -10.95 -7.68
CA LEU A 321 22.31 -11.32 -7.92
C LEU A 321 23.20 -11.14 -6.67
N ALA A 322 22.62 -11.05 -5.48
CA ALA A 322 23.40 -10.81 -4.28
C ALA A 322 24.42 -11.94 -4.04
N TRP A 323 25.72 -11.60 -4.06
CA TRP A 323 26.83 -12.54 -3.87
C TRP A 323 27.40 -12.52 -2.45
N ALA A 324 27.06 -11.49 -1.66
CA ALA A 324 27.56 -11.30 -0.31
C ALA A 324 26.49 -10.68 0.61
N PRO A 325 26.55 -10.94 1.93
CA PRO A 325 25.59 -10.41 2.92
C PRO A 325 25.43 -8.88 2.96
N TRP A 326 26.41 -8.11 2.51
CA TRP A 326 26.31 -6.65 2.50
C TRP A 326 25.52 -6.11 1.29
N VAL A 327 25.41 -6.89 0.20
CA VAL A 327 24.72 -6.48 -1.04
C VAL A 327 23.22 -6.21 -0.82
N PRO A 328 22.48 -7.02 -0.03
CA PRO A 328 21.13 -6.69 0.44
C PRO A 328 20.99 -5.28 1.03
N TYR A 329 21.94 -4.84 1.86
CA TYR A 329 21.92 -3.51 2.45
C TYR A 329 22.19 -2.41 1.41
N LEU A 330 23.13 -2.63 0.49
CA LEU A 330 23.32 -1.72 -0.65
C LEU A 330 22.05 -1.64 -1.48
N SER A 331 21.40 -2.77 -1.78
CA SER A 331 20.14 -2.79 -2.52
C SER A 331 19.04 -2.01 -1.80
N ALA A 332 18.89 -2.21 -0.50
CA ALA A 332 17.94 -1.47 0.34
C ALA A 332 18.14 0.06 0.28
N SER A 333 19.35 0.56 -0.02
CA SER A 333 19.62 2.01 -0.13
C SER A 333 18.87 2.66 -1.30
N PHE A 334 18.66 1.91 -2.38
CA PHE A 334 17.83 2.34 -3.51
C PHE A 334 16.36 2.47 -3.11
N GLY A 335 15.97 1.95 -1.93
CA GLY A 335 14.73 2.22 -1.21
C GLY A 335 14.36 3.68 -1.09
N VAL A 336 15.37 4.53 -0.88
CA VAL A 336 15.21 5.97 -0.80
C VAL A 336 14.61 6.50 -2.12
N ILE A 337 15.03 5.99 -3.27
CA ILE A 337 14.66 6.58 -4.57
C ILE A 337 13.43 5.86 -5.16
N TYR A 338 13.34 4.54 -5.05
CA TYR A 338 12.28 3.78 -5.72
C TYR A 338 10.88 4.11 -5.17
N VAL A 339 10.77 4.52 -3.89
CA VAL A 339 9.48 4.92 -3.29
C VAL A 339 8.82 6.11 -4.03
N LEU A 340 9.67 6.84 -4.78
CA LEU A 340 9.42 7.73 -5.91
C LEU A 340 8.18 7.43 -6.76
N VAL A 341 8.03 6.16 -7.14
CA VAL A 341 7.13 5.78 -8.22
C VAL A 341 5.68 6.15 -7.92
N LYS A 342 5.17 5.79 -6.74
CA LYS A 342 3.76 6.03 -6.37
C LYS A 342 3.36 7.51 -6.42
N PRO A 343 4.02 8.45 -5.71
CA PRO A 343 3.64 9.86 -5.76
C PRO A 343 3.83 10.46 -7.16
N SER A 344 4.87 10.09 -7.92
CA SER A 344 5.05 10.56 -9.30
C SER A 344 3.96 10.08 -10.24
N THR A 345 3.55 8.81 -10.15
CA THR A 345 2.43 8.28 -10.91
C THR A 345 1.14 9.01 -10.58
N CYS A 346 0.84 9.25 -9.29
CA CYS A 346 -0.33 10.02 -8.87
C CYS A 346 -0.32 11.46 -9.42
N ALA A 347 0.84 12.11 -9.40
CA ALA A 347 1.00 13.48 -9.92
C ALA A 347 0.76 13.53 -11.43
N ILE A 348 1.31 12.59 -12.21
CA ILE A 348 1.08 12.52 -13.66
C ILE A 348 -0.40 12.27 -13.97
N ILE A 349 -1.05 11.34 -13.25
CA ILE A 349 -2.50 11.09 -13.41
C ILE A 349 -3.29 12.37 -13.14
N SER A 350 -2.95 13.11 -12.07
CA SER A 350 -3.67 14.32 -11.68
C SER A 350 -3.63 15.43 -12.73
N LYS A 351 -2.58 15.48 -13.56
CA LYS A 351 -2.43 16.42 -14.69
C LYS A 351 -3.11 15.91 -15.96
N ALA A 352 -3.16 14.59 -16.15
CA ALA A 352 -3.72 13.98 -17.36
C ALA A 352 -5.26 13.90 -17.39
N VAL A 353 -5.94 14.18 -16.27
CA VAL A 353 -7.40 14.10 -16.17
C VAL A 353 -8.00 15.33 -15.50
N ILE A 354 -9.22 15.66 -15.89
CA ILE A 354 -10.01 16.74 -15.28
C ILE A 354 -10.38 16.33 -13.84
N SER A 355 -10.55 17.31 -12.96
CA SER A 355 -10.89 17.11 -11.53
C SER A 355 -12.10 16.19 -11.29
N SER A 356 -13.11 16.22 -12.16
CA SER A 356 -14.29 15.35 -12.09
C SER A 356 -14.00 13.86 -12.29
N ASP A 357 -12.93 13.52 -13.00
CA ASP A 357 -12.57 12.14 -13.34
C ASP A 357 -11.36 11.61 -12.55
N GLN A 358 -10.76 12.42 -11.66
CA GLN A 358 -9.61 11.99 -10.85
C GLN A 358 -9.91 10.76 -9.98
N GLY A 359 -11.09 10.70 -9.36
CA GLY A 359 -11.50 9.55 -8.56
C GLY A 359 -11.63 8.27 -9.39
N LYS A 360 -12.21 8.37 -10.59
CA LYS A 360 -12.33 7.25 -11.53
C LYS A 360 -10.97 6.78 -12.02
N ALA A 361 -10.07 7.73 -12.31
CA ALA A 361 -8.70 7.46 -12.73
C ALA A 361 -7.90 6.67 -11.70
N GLN A 362 -7.88 7.18 -10.46
CA GLN A 362 -7.18 6.53 -9.36
C GLN A 362 -7.82 5.18 -9.01
N GLY A 363 -9.15 5.07 -9.10
CA GLY A 363 -9.87 3.81 -8.93
C GLY A 363 -9.48 2.75 -9.96
N LEU A 364 -9.37 3.12 -11.24
CA LEU A 364 -8.95 2.19 -12.29
C LEU A 364 -7.49 1.76 -12.09
N ILE A 365 -6.59 2.69 -11.79
CA ILE A 365 -5.17 2.37 -11.56
C ILE A 365 -5.01 1.46 -10.33
N ALA A 366 -5.75 1.72 -9.25
CA ALA A 366 -5.78 0.85 -8.08
C ALA A 366 -6.31 -0.55 -8.42
N ALA A 367 -7.31 -0.66 -9.29
CA ALA A 367 -7.83 -1.96 -9.76
C ALA A 367 -6.77 -2.71 -10.59
N VAL A 368 -6.08 -2.02 -11.50
CA VAL A 368 -4.97 -2.59 -12.30
C VAL A 368 -3.82 -3.08 -11.40
N GLN A 369 -3.42 -2.27 -10.42
CA GLN A 369 -2.43 -2.66 -9.41
C GLN A 369 -2.89 -3.84 -8.56
N SER A 370 -4.18 -3.88 -8.20
CA SER A 370 -4.74 -5.01 -7.43
C SER A 370 -4.61 -6.34 -8.20
N VAL A 371 -4.92 -6.35 -9.50
CA VAL A 371 -4.73 -7.53 -10.36
C VAL A 371 -3.25 -7.93 -10.45
N ALA A 372 -2.34 -6.96 -10.60
CA ALA A 372 -0.90 -7.22 -10.62
C ALA A 372 -0.39 -7.81 -9.30
N SER A 373 -0.82 -7.24 -8.16
CA SER A 373 -0.48 -7.71 -6.82
C SER A 373 -1.01 -9.12 -6.53
N LEU A 374 -2.12 -9.50 -7.17
CA LEU A 374 -2.68 -10.85 -7.10
C LEU A 374 -1.85 -11.85 -7.92
N LEU A 375 -1.52 -11.49 -9.17
CA LEU A 375 -0.76 -12.37 -10.07
C LEU A 375 0.68 -12.57 -9.61
N SER A 376 1.26 -11.59 -8.90
CA SER A 376 2.68 -11.61 -8.59
C SER A 376 3.08 -12.80 -7.67
N PRO A 377 2.48 -13.03 -6.50
CA PRO A 377 2.84 -14.16 -5.65
C PRO A 377 2.55 -15.52 -6.29
N VAL A 378 1.56 -15.62 -7.19
CA VAL A 378 1.22 -16.84 -7.94
C VAL A 378 2.38 -17.30 -8.82
N VAL A 379 3.09 -16.35 -9.43
CA VAL A 379 4.25 -16.66 -10.29
C VAL A 379 5.53 -16.73 -9.46
N MET A 380 5.76 -15.75 -8.58
CA MET A 380 7.05 -15.58 -7.89
C MET A 380 7.26 -16.61 -6.79
N SER A 381 6.22 -17.03 -6.06
CA SER A 381 6.41 -17.94 -4.91
C SER A 381 6.79 -19.36 -5.33
N PRO A 382 6.10 -20.01 -6.31
CA PRO A 382 6.53 -21.31 -6.83
C PRO A 382 7.91 -21.25 -7.49
N LEU A 383 8.20 -20.17 -8.22
CA LEU A 383 9.50 -19.98 -8.86
C LEU A 383 10.62 -19.88 -7.81
N THR A 384 10.41 -19.10 -6.75
CA THR A 384 11.37 -19.00 -5.63
C THR A 384 11.52 -20.35 -4.92
N SER A 385 10.43 -21.07 -4.70
CA SER A 385 10.44 -22.40 -4.10
C SER A 385 11.28 -23.40 -4.90
N LEU A 386 11.22 -23.35 -6.24
CA LEU A 386 12.01 -24.19 -7.13
C LEU A 386 13.51 -23.83 -7.11
N PHE A 387 13.84 -22.54 -7.22
CA PHE A 387 15.24 -22.09 -7.27
C PHE A 387 15.98 -22.16 -5.92
N ILE A 388 15.24 -22.37 -4.83
CA ILE A 388 15.80 -22.62 -3.50
C ILE A 388 15.87 -24.13 -3.19
N SER A 389 15.14 -24.99 -3.91
CA SER A 389 15.19 -26.43 -3.71
C SER A 389 16.44 -27.06 -4.35
N SER A 390 16.66 -28.34 -4.07
CA SER A 390 17.72 -29.15 -4.69
C SER A 390 17.51 -29.36 -6.20
N ASP A 391 16.31 -29.11 -6.71
CA ASP A 391 15.91 -29.39 -8.09
C ASP A 391 16.08 -28.17 -9.00
N ALA A 392 16.80 -27.15 -8.54
CA ALA A 392 17.04 -25.93 -9.29
C ALA A 392 17.81 -26.23 -10.59
N PRO A 393 17.35 -25.72 -11.75
CA PRO A 393 18.00 -26.00 -13.04
C PRO A 393 19.38 -25.35 -13.16
N PHE A 394 19.66 -24.30 -12.38
CA PHE A 394 20.96 -23.65 -12.25
C PHE A 394 21.05 -22.91 -10.90
N ASP A 395 22.27 -22.62 -10.45
CA ASP A 395 22.51 -21.97 -9.16
C ASP A 395 22.25 -20.47 -9.22
N CYS A 396 20.99 -20.08 -8.95
CA CYS A 396 20.58 -18.70 -8.78
C CYS A 396 19.34 -18.62 -7.87
N LYS A 397 19.56 -18.64 -6.56
CA LYS A 397 18.46 -18.58 -5.56
C LYS A 397 17.57 -17.33 -5.71
N GLY A 398 18.13 -16.24 -6.22
CA GLY A 398 17.43 -14.96 -6.43
C GLY A 398 16.76 -14.83 -7.81
N PHE A 399 16.68 -15.91 -8.60
CA PHE A 399 16.18 -15.84 -9.98
C PHE A 399 14.75 -15.28 -10.08
N SER A 400 13.87 -15.61 -9.14
CA SER A 400 12.51 -15.05 -9.11
C SER A 400 12.49 -13.52 -8.96
N ILE A 401 13.43 -12.95 -8.18
CA ILE A 401 13.60 -11.50 -8.04
C ILE A 401 14.09 -10.89 -9.37
N LEU A 402 14.92 -11.61 -10.13
CA LEU A 402 15.33 -11.17 -11.48
C LEU A 402 14.18 -11.19 -12.47
N VAL A 403 13.33 -12.23 -12.44
CA VAL A 403 12.11 -12.27 -13.26
C VAL A 403 11.16 -11.13 -12.88
N ALA A 404 11.00 -10.83 -11.59
CA ALA A 404 10.25 -9.66 -11.14
C ALA A 404 10.86 -8.34 -11.65
N SER A 405 12.20 -8.25 -11.72
CA SER A 405 12.92 -7.09 -12.24
C SER A 405 12.69 -6.85 -13.74
N ILE A 406 12.42 -7.91 -14.53
CA ILE A 406 12.02 -7.76 -15.94
C ILE A 406 10.73 -6.95 -16.05
N SER A 407 9.77 -7.14 -15.14
CA SER A 407 8.54 -6.35 -15.10
C SER A 407 8.85 -4.86 -14.85
N LEU A 408 9.82 -4.56 -13.98
CA LEU A 408 10.26 -3.19 -13.72
C LEU A 408 10.92 -2.55 -14.96
N ILE A 409 11.68 -3.34 -15.74
CA ILE A 409 12.27 -2.89 -17.01
C ILE A 409 11.17 -2.56 -18.03
N ILE A 410 10.13 -3.40 -18.14
CA ILE A 410 8.98 -3.13 -19.02
C ILE A 410 8.27 -1.84 -18.58
N SER A 411 8.08 -1.65 -17.27
CA SER A 411 7.50 -0.42 -16.71
C SER A 411 8.33 0.82 -17.08
N LEU A 412 9.66 0.76 -16.97
CA LEU A 412 10.57 1.83 -17.41
C LEU A 412 10.46 2.11 -18.91
N GLY A 413 10.34 1.06 -19.73
CA GLY A 413 10.12 1.19 -21.18
C GLY A 413 8.84 1.96 -21.51
N HIS A 414 7.74 1.72 -20.79
CA HIS A 414 6.52 2.50 -20.97
C HIS A 414 6.63 3.94 -20.44
N ALA A 415 7.35 4.14 -19.33
CA ALA A 415 7.56 5.45 -18.72
C ALA A 415 8.42 6.38 -19.59
N SER A 416 9.47 5.87 -20.23
CA SER A 416 10.33 6.66 -21.12
C SER A 416 9.57 7.22 -22.32
N LEU A 417 8.58 6.46 -22.80
CA LEU A 417 7.72 6.81 -23.93
C LEU A 417 6.51 7.69 -23.56
N LEU A 418 6.34 8.09 -22.29
CA LEU A 418 5.35 9.12 -21.93
C LEU A 418 5.73 10.42 -22.64
N HIS A 419 4.78 11.09 -23.30
CA HIS A 419 5.06 12.42 -23.84
C HIS A 419 5.31 13.37 -22.67
N SER A 420 6.44 14.08 -22.67
CA SER A 420 6.60 15.23 -21.78
C SER A 420 5.68 16.30 -22.35
N GLU A 421 4.56 16.59 -21.67
CA GLU A 421 3.84 17.81 -21.97
C GLU A 421 4.80 18.96 -21.67
N ASN A 422 5.42 19.49 -22.73
CA ASN A 422 6.19 20.72 -22.65
C ASN A 422 5.25 21.80 -22.13
N SER A 423 5.56 22.34 -20.96
CA SER A 423 4.87 23.48 -20.33
C SER A 423 5.04 24.81 -21.10
N ASN A 424 5.19 24.78 -22.44
CA ASN A 424 5.45 25.93 -23.29
C ASN A 424 4.58 25.94 -24.56
N LYS A 425 3.27 25.70 -24.42
CA LYS A 425 2.29 26.24 -25.36
C LYS A 425 1.13 26.81 -24.56
N LEU A 426 1.27 28.09 -24.18
CA LEU A 426 0.10 28.97 -24.12
C LEU A 426 -0.61 28.80 -25.47
N PRO A 427 -1.94 28.59 -25.51
CA PRO A 427 -2.66 28.66 -26.77
C PRO A 427 -2.40 30.06 -27.34
N GLU A 428 -1.74 30.13 -28.50
CA GLU A 428 -1.75 31.33 -29.31
C GLU A 428 -3.23 31.63 -29.58
N HIS A 429 -3.73 32.67 -28.93
CA HIS A 429 -4.98 33.29 -29.34
C HIS A 429 -4.74 33.82 -30.76
N GLU A 430 -5.21 33.10 -31.77
CA GLU A 430 -5.45 33.69 -33.08
C GLU A 430 -6.41 34.89 -32.87
N PRO A 431 -6.05 36.11 -33.29
CA PRO A 431 -6.98 37.22 -33.33
C PRO A 431 -7.95 36.98 -34.50
N GLY A 432 -8.99 36.20 -34.25
CA GLY A 432 -10.15 36.07 -35.12
C GLY A 432 -11.00 37.34 -35.05
N GLN A 433 -11.23 37.92 -36.23
CA GLN A 433 -12.16 39.01 -36.51
C GLN A 433 -13.47 38.88 -35.72
N TYR A 434 -13.73 39.83 -34.83
CA TYR A 434 -15.10 40.21 -34.47
C TYR A 434 -15.23 41.72 -34.66
N GLY A 435 -16.28 42.09 -35.39
CA GLY A 435 -16.60 43.44 -35.76
C GLY A 435 -16.80 44.37 -34.56
N ASP A 436 -16.49 45.62 -34.86
CA ASP A 436 -16.75 46.84 -34.13
C ASP A 436 -18.19 46.88 -33.55
N GLU A 437 -18.33 46.71 -32.23
CA GLU A 437 -19.45 47.28 -31.47
C GLU A 437 -18.91 47.85 -30.16
N THR A 438 -18.80 49.17 -30.16
CA THR A 438 -18.50 50.04 -29.02
C THR A 438 -19.63 49.97 -28.01
N VAL A 439 -19.38 49.36 -26.84
CA VAL A 439 -20.25 49.49 -25.67
C VAL A 439 -19.66 50.56 -24.75
N GLU A 440 -20.31 51.72 -24.73
CA GLU A 440 -20.06 52.84 -23.83
C GLU A 440 -20.20 52.41 -22.36
N ALA A 441 -19.23 52.81 -21.53
CA ALA A 441 -19.32 52.73 -20.07
C ALA A 441 -19.96 54.02 -19.51
N PRO A 442 -20.98 53.95 -18.63
CA PRO A 442 -21.55 55.15 -18.04
C PRO A 442 -20.70 55.66 -16.87
N LEU A 443 -20.27 56.91 -16.99
CA LEU A 443 -19.66 57.75 -15.95
C LEU A 443 -20.63 57.93 -14.77
N LEU A 444 -20.24 57.48 -13.57
CA LEU A 444 -20.85 57.92 -12.32
C LEU A 444 -20.27 59.27 -11.93
N THR A 445 -21.04 60.35 -12.14
CA THR A 445 -20.85 61.64 -11.47
C THR A 445 -21.94 61.80 -10.42
N GLN A 446 -21.50 62.06 -9.18
CA GLN A 446 -22.34 62.47 -8.05
C GLN A 446 -22.90 63.88 -8.28
N PRO A 447 -23.96 64.23 -7.56
CA PRO A 447 -23.85 65.36 -6.64
C PRO A 447 -23.90 64.96 -5.16
#